data_AF-A0AAJ1BRR6-F1
#
_entry.id   AF-A0AAJ1BRR6-F1
#
_cell.length_a   1.000
_cell.length_b   1.000
_cell.length_c   1.000
_cell.angle_alpha   90.00
_cell.angle_beta   90.00
_cell.angle_gamma   90.00
#
_symmetry.space_group_name_H-M   'P 1'
#
loop_
_entity.id
_entity.type
_entity.pdbx_description
1 polymer ?
#
loop_
_entity_poly.entity_id
_entity_poly.type
_entity_poly.pdbx_seq_one_letter_code
_entity_poly.pdbx_strand_id
1 'polypeptide(L)'
;MAAEQAFKAVINDTAPSSGGRAFGIDITGSNYNHFLGKRIGDTVDGMFVGEGDKSLSGYKLQITGGSDLTGRPMRPELAGGGIKSVLITAGIGYKGKRYVNKRGKI
;
A
#
# COMPACT_ATOMS: atom_id res chain seq x y z
N MET A 1 -6.50 -25.26 6.91
CA MET A 1 -5.64 -25.01 5.74
C MET A 1 -5.07 -23.61 5.89
N ALA A 2 -3.79 -23.48 6.18
CA ALA A 2 -3.14 -22.17 6.19
C ALA A 2 -3.03 -21.72 4.73
N ALA A 3 -3.81 -20.72 4.33
CA ALA A 3 -3.57 -20.06 3.07
C ALA A 3 -2.12 -19.57 3.07
N GLU A 4 -1.39 -19.86 2.01
CA GLU A 4 -0.03 -19.36 1.84
C GLU A 4 -0.05 -17.83 1.97
N GLN A 5 0.75 -17.30 2.90
CA GLN A 5 0.76 -15.86 3.17
C GLN A 5 1.41 -15.15 1.99
N ALA A 6 0.60 -14.43 1.21
CA ALA A 6 1.01 -13.73 0.02
C ALA A 6 0.68 -12.25 0.13
N PHE A 7 1.61 -11.39 -0.28
CA PHE A 7 1.35 -9.97 -0.52
C PHE A 7 1.27 -9.71 -2.01
N LYS A 8 0.30 -8.91 -2.43
CA LYS A 8 0.29 -8.33 -3.78
C LYS A 8 0.96 -6.97 -3.75
N ALA A 9 2.17 -6.89 -4.27
CA ALA A 9 2.91 -5.64 -4.41
C ALA A 9 2.56 -4.96 -5.72
N VAL A 10 2.30 -3.64 -5.67
CA VAL A 10 2.15 -2.79 -6.84
C VAL A 10 3.34 -1.88 -6.92
N ILE A 11 4.24 -2.16 -7.87
CA ILE A 11 5.44 -1.37 -8.11
C ILE A 11 5.09 -0.28 -9.11
N ASN A 12 5.26 0.97 -8.70
CA ASN A 12 5.08 2.11 -9.58
C ASN A 12 6.44 2.64 -10.01
N ASP A 13 6.68 2.66 -11.32
CA ASP A 13 7.80 3.42 -11.87
C ASP A 13 7.37 4.88 -11.97
N THR A 14 7.92 5.71 -11.08
CA THR A 14 7.59 7.14 -10.97
C THR A 14 8.45 8.01 -11.89
N ALA A 15 9.41 7.43 -12.63
CA ALA A 15 10.22 8.18 -13.55
C ALA A 15 9.35 8.73 -14.71
N PRO A 16 9.37 10.05 -14.96
CA PRO A 16 8.60 10.65 -16.07
C PRO A 16 8.97 10.09 -17.44
N SER A 17 10.21 9.60 -17.58
CA SER A 17 10.73 8.92 -18.77
C SER A 17 10.07 7.59 -19.07
N SER A 18 9.53 6.92 -18.05
CA SER A 18 8.96 5.56 -18.14
C SER A 18 7.43 5.55 -18.27
N GLY A 19 6.78 6.73 -18.28
CA GLY A 19 5.35 6.85 -18.53
C GLY A 19 4.44 6.39 -17.39
N GLY A 20 4.92 6.33 -16.14
CA GLY A 20 4.08 6.10 -14.97
C GLY A 20 3.45 4.70 -14.92
N ARG A 21 4.20 3.66 -15.29
CA ARG A 21 3.70 2.28 -15.34
C ARG A 21 3.62 1.66 -13.95
N ALA A 22 2.58 0.85 -13.75
CA ALA A 22 2.37 0.07 -12.54
C ALA A 22 2.42 -1.42 -12.86
N PHE A 23 3.14 -2.20 -12.04
CA PHE A 23 3.28 -3.64 -12.18
C PHE A 23 2.82 -4.34 -10.91
N GLY A 24 1.88 -5.28 -11.04
CA GLY A 24 1.43 -6.13 -9.95
C GLY A 24 2.29 -7.39 -9.87
N ILE A 25 2.92 -7.63 -8.73
CA ILE A 25 3.74 -8.81 -8.45
C ILE A 25 3.27 -9.43 -7.14
N ASP A 26 3.11 -10.75 -7.13
CA ASP A 26 2.81 -11.49 -5.92
C ASP A 26 4.11 -11.87 -5.21
N ILE A 27 4.18 -11.61 -3.91
CA ILE A 27 5.31 -11.92 -3.03
C ILE A 27 4.86 -13.04 -2.08
N THR A 28 5.47 -14.20 -2.20
CA THR A 28 5.18 -15.42 -1.44
C THR A 28 6.41 -15.88 -0.65
N GLY A 29 6.22 -16.91 0.18
CA GLY A 29 7.34 -17.63 0.82
C GLY A 29 8.22 -16.78 1.74
N SER A 30 9.54 -16.91 1.58
CA SER A 30 10.54 -16.26 2.44
C SER A 30 10.58 -14.75 2.29
N ASN A 31 10.26 -14.22 1.09
CA ASN A 31 10.31 -12.79 0.80
C ASN A 31 9.27 -12.00 1.59
N TYR A 32 8.14 -12.64 1.94
CA TYR A 32 7.08 -12.09 2.77
C TYR A 32 7.59 -11.53 4.11
N ASN A 33 8.50 -12.27 4.77
CA ASN A 33 8.97 -11.93 6.12
C ASN A 33 9.78 -10.62 6.17
N HIS A 34 10.37 -10.19 5.05
CA HIS A 34 11.16 -8.95 5.01
C HIS A 34 10.31 -7.68 5.04
N PHE A 35 9.03 -7.77 4.67
CA PHE A 35 8.09 -6.64 4.69
C PHE A 35 7.41 -6.47 6.06
N LEU A 36 7.44 -7.51 6.90
CA LEU A 36 6.86 -7.46 8.24
C LEU A 36 7.66 -6.50 9.14
N GLY A 37 6.95 -5.63 9.85
CA GLY A 37 7.54 -4.66 10.78
C GLY A 37 8.14 -3.41 10.12
N LYS A 38 8.10 -3.31 8.78
CA LYS A 38 8.45 -2.07 8.07
C LYS A 38 7.32 -1.06 8.15
N ARG A 39 7.67 0.23 8.15
CA ARG A 39 6.70 1.33 8.17
C ARG A 39 6.55 1.94 6.78
N ILE A 40 5.43 2.63 6.59
CA ILE A 40 5.24 3.49 5.41
C ILE A 40 6.29 4.60 5.45
N GLY A 41 7.00 4.78 4.34
CA GLY A 41 8.13 5.69 4.20
C GLY A 41 9.50 5.00 4.26
N ASP A 42 9.57 3.76 4.78
CA ASP A 42 10.81 3.00 4.83
C ASP A 42 11.22 2.50 3.43
N THR A 43 12.54 2.35 3.25
CA THR A 43 13.13 1.79 2.03
C THR A 43 13.39 0.29 2.16
N VAL A 44 13.06 -0.47 1.11
CA VAL A 44 13.28 -1.91 1.00
C VAL A 44 14.07 -2.19 -0.29
N ASP A 45 14.90 -3.23 -0.27
CA ASP A 45 15.61 -3.69 -1.46
C ASP A 45 14.64 -4.34 -2.45
N GLY A 46 14.72 -3.95 -3.72
CA GLY A 46 13.93 -4.52 -4.81
C GLY A 46 14.19 -6.00 -5.07
N MET A 47 15.29 -6.55 -4.54
CA MET A 47 15.57 -7.99 -4.59
C MET A 47 14.49 -8.84 -3.90
N PHE A 48 13.78 -8.30 -2.91
CA PHE A 48 12.71 -9.02 -2.19
C PHE A 48 11.35 -8.92 -2.88
N VAL A 49 11.24 -8.15 -3.96
CA VAL A 49 10.01 -7.99 -4.73
C VAL A 49 10.13 -8.76 -6.03
N GLY A 50 9.48 -9.94 -6.09
CA GLY A 50 9.45 -10.84 -7.25
C GLY A 50 10.35 -12.07 -7.10
N GLU A 51 10.22 -12.99 -8.06
CA GLU A 51 11.00 -14.22 -8.15
C GLU A 51 11.68 -14.34 -9.53
N GLY A 52 12.91 -14.84 -9.56
CA GLY A 52 13.68 -15.09 -10.80
C GLY A 52 14.05 -13.82 -11.58
N ASP A 53 13.82 -13.85 -12.90
CA ASP A 53 14.20 -12.79 -13.86
C ASP A 53 13.41 -11.47 -13.69
N LYS A 54 12.41 -11.45 -12.81
CA LYS A 54 11.62 -10.26 -12.46
C LYS A 54 12.07 -9.61 -11.15
N SER A 55 13.14 -10.12 -10.53
CA SER A 55 13.71 -9.50 -9.34
C SER A 55 14.31 -8.14 -9.70
N LEU A 56 13.90 -7.10 -8.98
CA LEU A 56 14.40 -5.74 -9.16
C LEU A 56 15.73 -5.55 -8.42
N SER A 57 16.68 -6.45 -8.69
CA SER A 57 18.00 -6.42 -8.07
C SER A 57 18.73 -5.11 -8.39
N GLY A 58 19.23 -4.43 -7.37
CA GLY A 58 19.91 -3.13 -7.50
C GLY A 58 19.01 -1.90 -7.37
N TYR A 59 17.68 -2.07 -7.27
CA TYR A 59 16.77 -0.97 -7.02
C TYR A 59 16.43 -0.85 -5.53
N LYS A 60 16.29 0.39 -5.06
CA LYS A 60 15.71 0.67 -3.73
C LYS A 60 14.28 1.15 -3.92
N LEU A 61 13.35 0.46 -3.29
CA LEU A 61 11.93 0.76 -3.33
C LEU A 61 11.52 1.44 -2.01
N GLN A 62 10.56 2.35 -2.09
CA GLN A 62 9.96 2.97 -0.91
C GLN A 62 8.54 2.44 -0.71
N ILE A 63 8.20 2.08 0.53
CA ILE A 63 6.82 1.72 0.88
C ILE A 63 5.99 3.01 0.97
N THR A 64 5.12 3.25 0.00
CA THR A 64 4.27 4.45 -0.04
C THR A 64 2.92 4.27 0.65
N GLY A 65 2.46 3.03 0.79
CA GLY A 65 1.21 2.70 1.46
C GLY A 65 0.78 1.27 1.19
N GLY A 66 -0.44 0.94 1.60
CA GLY A 66 -1.02 -0.39 1.43
C GLY A 66 -2.47 -0.43 1.87
N SER A 67 -3.09 -1.60 1.68
CA SER A 67 -4.43 -1.89 2.15
C SER A 67 -4.50 -3.24 2.82
N ASP A 68 -5.33 -3.36 3.86
CA ASP A 68 -5.63 -4.64 4.47
C ASP A 68 -6.53 -5.50 3.56
N LEU A 69 -6.72 -6.77 3.92
CA LEU A 69 -7.60 -7.73 3.24
C LEU A 69 -9.01 -7.19 2.98
N THR A 70 -9.53 -6.35 3.87
CA THR A 70 -10.88 -5.76 3.79
C THR A 70 -10.93 -4.44 3.02
N GLY A 71 -9.83 -4.02 2.39
CA GLY A 71 -9.73 -2.74 1.67
C GLY A 71 -9.58 -1.50 2.56
N ARG A 72 -9.19 -1.68 3.83
CA ARG A 72 -8.90 -0.56 4.74
C ARG A 72 -7.53 0.03 4.37
N PRO A 73 -7.39 1.34 4.13
CA PRO A 73 -6.11 1.93 3.79
C PRO A 73 -5.22 2.06 5.03
N MET A 74 -3.94 1.80 4.87
CA MET A 74 -2.94 2.07 5.91
C MET A 74 -2.58 3.56 5.94
N ARG A 75 -2.34 4.10 7.14
CA ARG A 75 -2.05 5.53 7.34
C ARG A 75 -0.70 5.72 8.06
N PRO A 76 0.24 6.52 7.52
CA PRO A 76 1.62 6.57 8.01
C PRO A 76 1.76 7.13 9.43
N GLU A 77 0.85 7.99 9.85
CA GLU A 77 0.84 8.57 11.20
C GLU A 77 0.33 7.62 12.30
N LEU A 78 -0.30 6.50 11.93
CA LEU A 78 -0.81 5.53 12.90
C LEU A 78 0.28 4.51 13.23
N ALA A 79 0.73 4.51 14.49
CA ALA A 79 1.68 3.53 14.98
C ALA A 79 1.00 2.16 15.25
N GLY A 80 1.71 1.09 14.93
CA GLY A 80 1.30 -0.30 15.16
C GLY A 80 0.56 -0.94 13.98
N GLY A 81 0.58 -2.27 13.92
CA GLY A 81 -0.07 -3.06 12.86
C GLY A 81 -1.54 -3.43 13.14
N GLY A 82 -2.15 -2.84 14.17
CA GLY A 82 -3.53 -3.11 14.56
C GLY A 82 -4.53 -2.14 13.92
N ILE A 83 -5.79 -2.57 13.80
CA ILE A 83 -6.88 -1.72 13.33
C ILE A 83 -7.24 -0.70 14.41
N LYS A 84 -7.32 0.58 14.05
CA LYS A 84 -7.72 1.67 14.94
C LYS A 84 -8.88 2.46 14.35
N SER A 85 -9.92 2.69 15.15
CA SER A 85 -10.99 3.63 14.84
C SER A 85 -10.58 5.03 15.25
N VAL A 86 -10.45 5.93 14.29
CA VAL A 86 -10.02 7.32 14.51
C VAL A 86 -11.01 8.28 13.85
N LEU A 87 -11.29 9.38 14.53
CA LEU A 87 -12.06 10.48 13.96
C LEU A 87 -11.13 11.32 13.09
N ILE A 88 -11.47 11.49 11.81
CA ILE A 88 -10.60 12.12 10.82
C ILE A 88 -11.35 13.17 9.99
N THR A 89 -10.62 14.18 9.54
CA THR A 89 -11.05 15.10 8.49
C THR A 89 -10.81 14.48 7.11
N ALA A 90 -11.23 15.17 6.05
CA ALA A 90 -11.03 14.69 4.67
C ALA A 90 -9.55 14.39 4.40
N GLY A 91 -9.25 13.19 3.89
CA GLY A 91 -7.89 12.70 3.69
C GLY A 91 -7.82 11.20 3.39
N ILE A 92 -6.73 10.55 3.81
CA ILE A 92 -6.48 9.12 3.62
C ILE A 92 -7.58 8.32 4.32
N GLY A 93 -8.34 7.53 3.55
CA GLY A 93 -9.45 6.72 4.06
C GLY A 93 -10.80 7.44 4.21
N TYR A 94 -10.87 8.77 4.01
CA TYR A 94 -12.14 9.51 4.02
C TYR A 94 -12.14 10.65 3.01
N LYS A 95 -12.96 10.52 1.95
CA LYS A 95 -13.03 11.49 0.85
C LYS A 95 -13.75 12.80 1.19
N GLY A 96 -14.27 12.99 2.41
CA GLY A 96 -14.81 14.28 2.84
C GLY A 96 -16.06 14.74 2.09
N LYS A 97 -17.03 13.85 1.83
CA LYS A 97 -18.28 14.26 1.15
C LYS A 97 -19.02 15.31 1.97
N ARG A 98 -19.21 16.50 1.39
CA ARG A 98 -20.03 17.56 1.97
C ARG A 98 -21.49 17.36 1.57
N TYR A 99 -22.33 16.98 2.51
CA TYR A 99 -23.77 16.94 2.30
C TYR A 99 -24.34 18.35 2.38
N VAL A 100 -24.97 18.81 1.31
CA VAL A 100 -25.67 20.10 1.27
C VAL A 100 -27.17 19.80 1.29
N ASN A 101 -27.82 20.13 2.40
CA ASN A 101 -29.28 20.10 2.48
C ASN A 101 -29.82 21.31 1.70
N LYS A 102 -30.11 21.12 0.41
CA LYS A 102 -30.88 22.12 -0.35
C LYS A 102 -32.29 22.15 0.23
N ARG A 103 -32.64 23.27 0.88
CA ARG A 103 -34.04 23.59 1.21
C ARG A 103 -34.77 23.86 -0.09
N GLY A 104 -35.25 22.82 -0.76
CA GLY A 104 -36.21 22.97 -1.84
C GLY A 104 -37.49 23.53 -1.26
N LYS A 105 -37.86 24.76 -1.62
CA LYS A 105 -39.26 25.18 -1.55
C LYS A 105 -40.01 24.32 -2.57
N ILE A 106 -40.92 23.49 -2.08
CA ILE A 106 -42.04 22.93 -2.87
C ILE A 106 -43.06 24.06 -3.03
#